data_AF-R4K0X7-F1
#
_entry.id   AF-R4K0X7-F1
#
_cell.length_a   1.000
_cell.length_b   1.000
_cell.length_c   1.000
_cell.angle_alpha   90.00
_cell.angle_beta   90.00
_cell.angle_gamma   90.00
#
_symmetry.space_group_name_H-M   'P 1'
#
loop_
_entity.id
_entity.type
_entity.pdbx_description
1 polymer ?
#
loop_
_entity_poly.entity_id
_entity_poly.type
_entity_poly.pdbx_seq_one_letter_code
_entity_poly.pdbx_strand_id
1 'polypeptide(L)'
;MKIYKRVLLLLLFSTTFMLIGYNKAYADTNTNGLVWKLNTTTPLSKTDSYWSFASGDYNNDGKADIYCVKRNGANAKTEVHVLNGANNFQSFLLETATALPQATDGNWKFALGDYNNDGKPDLYCIKENGGNAKTEVHILNGADNFQSFLLQTATALPQATDGNWEFALGDYNNDGKPDLYCIKENGGNAKTEVHILNGANNFQSFLLETATALPQTDSNWAFGISDYNNDGKPDLYCIKRNGAGATEVHTLNGANNFQSFLFESATPMEPTDQNTQFVIGKGVMDVYAIKQQAPTSTEIHEFGYPDGSTGNTNGIASSRSSANIIYFIKECEGFAPSLYHDEVGVLTGGYGMTGAELNGLPSSISETTATQLLTTNVNNNYYTQVLNIIHARGVANPTQREVDAFTSFAYNEGVQAFSQSTLLKLYASGSRGADIQTQFNQWIYAGNTVLPGLVTRRNYEWGIFSASTSSIPGYNCPPSISYINTAGNPTGQVVTENNGYGANPY
;
A
#
# COMPACT_ATOMS: atom_id res chain seq x y z
N MET A 1 -1.02 -56.32 35.69
CA MET A 1 -1.37 -56.01 34.28
C MET A 1 -2.66 -55.21 34.30
N LYS A 2 -2.66 -54.03 33.66
CA LYS A 2 -3.80 -53.12 33.48
C LYS A 2 -4.35 -52.43 34.76
N ILE A 3 -4.60 -51.12 34.59
CA ILE A 3 -5.71 -50.31 35.11
C ILE A 3 -5.45 -49.25 36.22
N TYR A 4 -5.50 -47.99 35.77
CA TYR A 4 -6.19 -46.77 36.27
C TYR A 4 -5.75 -45.99 37.54
N LYS A 5 -5.57 -44.68 37.27
CA LYS A 5 -6.00 -43.45 37.99
C LYS A 5 -5.61 -43.22 39.45
N ARG A 6 -4.90 -42.11 39.71
CA ARG A 6 -5.13 -41.17 40.83
C ARG A 6 -4.88 -39.74 40.33
N VAL A 7 -5.91 -38.92 40.18
CA VAL A 7 -6.58 -38.05 41.17
C VAL A 7 -5.99 -36.65 41.16
N LEU A 8 -6.84 -35.75 40.66
CA LEU A 8 -6.77 -34.29 40.61
C LEU A 8 -6.72 -33.73 42.04
N LEU A 9 -5.78 -32.83 42.32
CA LEU A 9 -5.84 -31.94 43.49
C LEU A 9 -6.04 -30.51 42.97
N LEU A 10 -7.20 -29.95 43.31
CA LEU A 10 -7.60 -28.57 43.05
C LEU A 10 -6.77 -27.62 43.94
N LEU A 11 -6.12 -26.63 43.34
CA LEU A 11 -5.73 -25.40 44.03
C LEU A 11 -6.22 -24.21 43.20
N LEU A 12 -7.17 -23.49 43.80
CA LEU A 12 -7.75 -22.23 43.31
C LEU A 12 -6.69 -21.13 43.33
N PHE A 13 -6.41 -20.53 42.18
CA PHE A 13 -5.87 -19.17 42.09
C PHE A 13 -6.55 -18.39 40.95
N SER A 14 -7.23 -17.32 41.39
CA SER A 14 -7.48 -16.03 40.73
C SER A 14 -7.18 -15.93 39.23
N THR A 15 -8.24 -15.79 38.44
CA THR A 15 -8.22 -15.55 36.99
C THR A 15 -7.61 -14.19 36.66
N THR A 16 -6.34 -14.18 36.27
CA THR A 16 -5.81 -13.19 35.34
C THR A 16 -5.79 -13.86 33.98
N PHE A 17 -6.61 -13.39 33.04
CA PHE A 17 -6.72 -13.92 31.69
C PHE A 17 -5.38 -13.76 30.95
N MET A 18 -4.61 -14.85 30.89
CA MET A 18 -3.61 -15.08 29.86
C MET A 18 -4.31 -15.89 28.77
N LEU A 19 -4.77 -15.24 27.69
CA LEU A 19 -5.26 -15.96 26.52
C LEU A 19 -4.13 -16.06 25.50
N ILE A 20 -3.34 -17.13 25.62
CA ILE A 20 -2.69 -17.75 24.46
C ILE A 20 -3.81 -18.47 23.72
N GLY A 21 -4.06 -18.06 22.48
CA GLY A 21 -5.12 -18.60 21.64
C GLY A 21 -4.89 -18.36 20.16
N TYR A 22 -3.67 -18.55 19.66
CA TYR A 22 -3.43 -18.82 18.24
C TYR A 22 -3.94 -20.24 17.94
N ASN A 23 -5.10 -20.33 17.29
CA ASN A 23 -5.49 -21.37 16.34
C ASN A 23 -6.93 -21.11 15.86
N LYS A 24 -7.07 -20.19 14.92
CA LYS A 24 -8.07 -20.33 13.86
C LYS A 24 -7.26 -20.33 12.56
N ALA A 25 -7.16 -21.50 11.95
CA ALA A 25 -6.92 -21.57 10.52
C ALA A 25 -8.10 -20.84 9.87
N TYR A 26 -7.92 -19.56 9.54
CA TYR A 26 -8.83 -18.90 8.63
C TYR A 26 -8.52 -19.46 7.24
N ALA A 27 -9.53 -20.10 6.65
CA ALA A 27 -9.40 -20.81 5.39
C ALA A 27 -8.79 -19.92 4.31
N ASP A 28 -8.02 -20.54 3.41
CA ASP A 28 -7.57 -20.00 2.11
C ASP A 28 -8.72 -19.29 1.38
N THR A 29 -8.93 -18.01 1.70
CA THR A 29 -9.45 -17.04 0.76
C THR A 29 -8.23 -16.50 0.02
N ASN A 30 -8.37 -16.27 -1.29
CA ASN A 30 -7.29 -15.67 -2.07
C ASN A 30 -7.06 -14.23 -1.58
N THR A 31 -6.29 -14.05 -0.50
CA THR A 31 -5.98 -12.74 0.08
C THR A 31 -4.98 -11.96 -0.76
N ASN A 32 -4.59 -12.46 -1.94
CA ASN A 32 -3.58 -11.86 -2.83
C ASN A 32 -2.31 -11.39 -2.08
N GLY A 33 -1.94 -12.07 -0.97
CA GLY A 33 -0.78 -11.75 -0.16
C GLY A 33 -0.99 -10.71 0.95
N LEU A 34 -2.22 -10.28 1.22
CA LEU A 34 -2.55 -9.45 2.38
C LEU A 34 -2.41 -10.26 3.68
N VAL A 35 -1.82 -9.64 4.70
CA VAL A 35 -1.57 -10.23 6.03
C VAL A 35 -1.99 -9.28 7.14
N TRP A 36 -2.19 -9.85 8.33
CA TRP A 36 -2.26 -9.07 9.57
C TRP A 36 -0.88 -8.48 9.89
N LYS A 37 -0.78 -7.16 9.92
CA LYS A 37 0.43 -6.42 10.32
C LYS A 37 0.43 -6.13 11.82
N LEU A 38 -0.73 -5.75 12.35
CA LEU A 38 -0.89 -5.39 13.76
C LEU A 38 -2.30 -5.72 14.27
N ASN A 39 -2.39 -6.10 15.53
CA ASN A 39 -3.63 -6.09 16.30
C ASN A 39 -3.27 -5.65 17.73
N THR A 40 -3.80 -4.50 18.15
CA THR A 40 -3.47 -3.93 19.45
C THR A 40 -4.64 -3.17 20.07
N THR A 41 -4.67 -3.16 21.40
CA THR A 41 -5.50 -2.22 22.18
C THR A 41 -4.77 -0.90 22.33
N THR A 42 -5.50 0.19 22.51
CA THR A 42 -4.93 1.53 22.67
C THR A 42 -5.19 2.08 24.09
N PRO A 43 -4.45 3.11 24.55
CA PRO A 43 -4.80 3.85 25.77
C PRO A 43 -6.08 4.68 25.62
N LEU A 44 -6.60 4.82 24.38
CA LEU A 44 -7.90 5.43 24.15
C LEU A 44 -9.00 4.49 24.69
N SER A 45 -9.79 5.02 25.61
CA SER A 45 -10.93 4.31 26.19
C SER A 45 -11.93 3.89 25.11
N LYS A 46 -12.93 3.10 25.50
CA LYS A 46 -14.01 2.69 24.58
C LYS A 46 -14.60 3.92 23.89
N THR A 47 -14.63 3.89 22.55
CA THR A 47 -15.21 4.95 21.72
C THR A 47 -16.60 4.54 21.21
N ASP A 48 -17.30 5.51 20.64
CA ASP A 48 -18.67 5.38 20.15
C ASP A 48 -18.86 6.25 18.90
N SER A 49 -20.12 6.43 18.48
CA SER A 49 -20.45 7.20 17.28
C SER A 49 -20.03 8.67 17.34
N TYR A 50 -19.61 9.23 18.49
CA TYR A 50 -19.05 10.59 18.54
C TYR A 50 -17.59 10.68 18.13
N TRP A 51 -16.95 9.54 17.85
CA TRP A 51 -15.55 9.47 17.43
C TRP A 51 -15.41 9.24 15.94
N SER A 52 -14.44 9.92 15.34
CA SER A 52 -13.99 9.72 13.97
C SER A 52 -12.48 9.59 13.96
N PHE A 53 -11.96 8.77 13.06
CA PHE A 53 -10.54 8.45 12.99
C PHE A 53 -9.97 8.79 11.60
N ALA A 54 -8.71 9.23 11.58
CA ALA A 54 -7.95 9.48 10.36
C ALA A 54 -6.47 9.12 10.59
N SER A 55 -5.71 8.92 9.51
CA SER A 55 -4.28 8.61 9.57
C SER A 55 -3.46 9.79 9.08
N GLY A 56 -2.30 10.01 9.67
CA GLY A 56 -1.35 11.04 9.27
C GLY A 56 -0.08 10.95 10.11
N ASP A 57 1.02 11.52 9.66
CA ASP A 57 2.25 11.58 10.44
C ASP A 57 2.30 12.90 11.22
N TYR A 58 2.06 12.86 12.53
CA TYR A 58 1.99 14.08 13.37
C TYR A 58 3.39 14.59 13.73
N ASN A 59 4.32 13.68 14.00
CA ASN A 59 5.65 14.00 14.52
C ASN A 59 6.78 13.95 13.46
N ASN A 60 6.44 13.63 12.21
CA ASN A 60 7.34 13.47 11.07
C ASN A 60 8.37 12.35 11.24
N ASP A 61 7.99 11.25 11.90
CA ASP A 61 8.86 10.09 12.11
C ASP A 61 8.74 9.03 11.00
N GLY A 62 7.88 9.27 10.00
CA GLY A 62 7.64 8.38 8.87
C GLY A 62 6.72 7.20 9.19
N LYS A 63 6.10 7.15 10.37
CA LYS A 63 5.04 6.21 10.73
C LYS A 63 3.70 6.94 10.77
N ALA A 64 2.65 6.26 10.30
CA ALA A 64 1.31 6.80 10.39
C ALA A 64 0.83 6.76 11.85
N ASP A 65 0.48 7.92 12.38
CA ASP A 65 -0.26 8.10 13.62
C ASP A 65 -1.77 8.05 13.35
N ILE A 66 -2.55 7.76 14.38
CA ILE A 66 -4.02 7.78 14.30
C ILE A 66 -4.57 8.98 15.07
N TYR A 67 -5.22 9.87 14.34
CA TYR A 67 -5.94 11.02 14.87
C TYR A 67 -7.34 10.57 15.22
N CYS A 68 -7.73 10.78 16.47
CA CYS A 68 -9.01 10.42 17.05
C CYS A 68 -9.75 11.73 17.34
N VAL A 69 -10.73 12.05 16.52
CA VAL A 69 -11.55 13.26 16.64
C VAL A 69 -12.79 12.94 17.45
N LYS A 70 -12.92 13.57 18.61
CA LYS A 70 -14.09 13.44 19.50
C LYS A 70 -14.97 14.66 19.38
N ARG A 71 -16.20 14.46 18.89
CA ARG A 71 -17.14 15.54 18.56
C ARG A 71 -17.85 16.16 19.77
N ASN A 72 -17.81 15.47 20.91
CA ASN A 72 -18.44 15.86 22.18
C ASN A 72 -17.40 16.00 23.31
N GLY A 73 -16.34 16.76 23.06
CA GLY A 73 -15.28 17.03 24.02
C GLY A 73 -15.72 17.92 25.19
N ALA A 74 -14.80 18.15 26.12
CA ALA A 74 -15.01 19.02 27.27
C ALA A 74 -15.30 20.46 26.81
N ASN A 75 -16.01 21.22 27.65
CA ASN A 75 -16.34 22.62 27.40
C ASN A 75 -17.04 22.90 26.05
N ALA A 76 -17.83 21.93 25.55
CA ALA A 76 -18.57 22.03 24.29
C ALA A 76 -17.65 22.29 23.07
N LYS A 77 -16.46 21.67 23.07
CA LYS A 77 -15.51 21.69 21.96
C LYS A 77 -15.36 20.32 21.33
N THR A 78 -14.89 20.29 20.08
CA THR A 78 -14.33 19.08 19.48
C THR A 78 -12.90 18.88 20.02
N GLU A 79 -12.48 17.65 20.26
CA GLU A 79 -11.13 17.30 20.72
C GLU A 79 -10.41 16.45 19.67
N VAL A 80 -9.08 16.58 19.61
CA VAL A 80 -8.20 15.71 18.82
C VAL A 80 -7.23 15.02 19.78
N HIS A 81 -7.18 13.70 19.70
CA HIS A 81 -6.18 12.86 20.36
C HIS A 81 -5.36 12.14 19.29
N VAL A 82 -4.03 12.16 19.38
CA VAL A 82 -3.15 11.52 18.39
C VAL A 82 -2.46 10.34 19.04
N LEU A 83 -2.71 9.13 18.53
CA LEU A 83 -2.05 7.90 18.96
C LEU A 83 -0.76 7.67 18.16
N ASN A 84 0.34 7.40 18.86
CA ASN A 84 1.68 7.25 18.30
C ASN A 84 1.84 5.96 17.46
N GLY A 85 2.00 6.08 16.15
CA GLY A 85 2.24 4.96 15.24
C GLY A 85 3.57 4.25 15.49
N ALA A 86 4.63 4.98 15.83
CA ALA A 86 5.96 4.40 16.05
C ALA A 86 6.07 3.47 17.26
N ASN A 87 5.09 3.49 18.18
CA ASN A 87 5.02 2.54 19.28
C ASN A 87 3.78 1.63 19.24
N ASN A 88 3.21 1.40 18.05
CA ASN A 88 2.01 0.60 17.86
C ASN A 88 0.82 1.15 18.65
N PHE A 89 0.62 2.46 18.62
CA PHE A 89 -0.53 3.17 19.19
C PHE A 89 -0.69 3.00 20.71
N GLN A 90 0.43 2.83 21.43
CA GLN A 90 0.45 2.60 22.88
C GLN A 90 0.56 3.87 23.72
N SER A 91 0.76 5.04 23.10
CA SER A 91 0.76 6.34 23.79
C SER A 91 0.12 7.43 22.96
N PHE A 92 -0.32 8.50 23.62
CA PHE A 92 -0.70 9.74 22.94
C PHE A 92 0.52 10.61 22.63
N LEU A 93 0.55 11.20 21.44
CA LEU A 93 1.43 12.31 21.07
C LEU A 93 0.80 13.67 21.40
N LEU A 94 -0.53 13.74 21.35
CA LEU A 94 -1.29 14.96 21.58
C LEU A 94 -2.68 14.60 22.13
N GLU A 95 -3.19 15.43 23.03
CA GLU A 95 -4.59 15.46 23.44
C GLU A 95 -4.99 16.93 23.64
N THR A 96 -5.87 17.47 22.81
CA THR A 96 -6.21 18.90 22.85
C THR A 96 -7.65 19.17 22.40
N ALA A 97 -8.27 20.20 22.97
CA ALA A 97 -9.49 20.78 22.42
C ALA A 97 -9.15 21.62 21.18
N THR A 98 -10.01 21.64 20.17
CA THR A 98 -9.79 22.42 18.95
C THR A 98 -10.58 23.74 18.94
N ALA A 99 -10.32 24.60 17.95
CA ALA A 99 -11.12 25.80 17.75
C ALA A 99 -12.58 25.48 17.36
N LEU A 100 -12.84 24.31 16.78
CA LEU A 100 -14.18 23.88 16.38
C LEU A 100 -15.07 23.63 17.63
N PRO A 101 -16.27 24.23 17.69
CA PRO A 101 -17.28 23.86 18.70
C PRO A 101 -17.65 22.38 18.62
N GLN A 102 -18.38 21.89 19.62
CA GLN A 102 -18.93 20.53 19.60
C GLN A 102 -19.76 20.30 18.32
N ALA A 103 -19.58 19.13 17.71
CA ALA A 103 -20.09 18.76 16.39
C ALA A 103 -20.98 17.51 16.47
N THR A 104 -21.98 17.54 17.35
CA THR A 104 -22.77 16.35 17.77
C THR A 104 -24.03 16.08 16.94
N ASP A 105 -24.35 16.94 15.99
CA ASP A 105 -25.59 16.87 15.17
C ASP A 105 -25.51 15.86 14.01
N GLY A 106 -24.40 15.12 13.90
CA GLY A 106 -24.17 14.14 12.83
C GLY A 106 -23.79 14.77 11.48
N ASN A 107 -23.76 16.10 11.38
CA ASN A 107 -23.55 16.87 10.16
C ASN A 107 -22.07 17.04 9.76
N TRP A 108 -21.16 16.42 10.52
CA TRP A 108 -19.73 16.67 10.44
C TRP A 108 -18.95 15.39 10.18
N LYS A 109 -18.09 15.47 9.15
CA LYS A 109 -17.11 14.47 8.73
C LYS A 109 -15.71 15.07 8.87
N PHE A 110 -14.70 14.22 9.06
CA PHE A 110 -13.33 14.66 9.37
C PHE A 110 -12.32 13.93 8.50
N ALA A 111 -11.34 14.66 7.99
CA ALA A 111 -10.21 14.15 7.23
C ALA A 111 -8.94 14.94 7.54
N LEU A 112 -7.79 14.42 7.13
CA LEU A 112 -6.48 15.07 7.32
C LEU A 112 -5.81 15.34 5.98
N GLY A 113 -5.21 16.51 5.84
CA GLY A 113 -4.42 16.91 4.69
C GLY A 113 -3.56 18.11 5.04
N ASP A 114 -2.45 18.32 4.33
CA ASP A 114 -1.61 19.51 4.52
C ASP A 114 -2.12 20.61 3.58
N TYR A 115 -2.92 21.55 4.10
CA TYR A 115 -3.57 22.57 3.29
C TYR A 115 -2.59 23.70 2.92
N ASN A 116 -1.69 24.04 3.83
CA ASN A 116 -0.80 25.19 3.70
C ASN A 116 0.64 24.83 3.27
N ASN A 117 0.93 23.53 3.10
CA ASN A 117 2.23 22.94 2.74
C ASN A 117 3.32 23.18 3.79
N ASP A 118 2.96 23.18 5.08
CA ASP A 118 3.90 23.33 6.19
C ASP A 118 4.47 21.99 6.71
N GLY A 119 4.02 20.87 6.15
CA GLY A 119 4.44 19.53 6.53
C GLY A 119 3.78 19.00 7.80
N LYS A 120 2.73 19.65 8.31
CA LYS A 120 1.87 19.16 9.39
C LYS A 120 0.46 18.86 8.87
N PRO A 121 -0.14 17.71 9.23
CA PRO A 121 -1.53 17.45 8.86
C PRO A 121 -2.49 18.46 9.49
N ASP A 122 -3.24 19.19 8.67
CA ASP A 122 -4.36 20.03 9.05
C ASP A 122 -5.65 19.21 9.15
N LEU A 123 -6.56 19.62 10.04
CA LEU A 123 -7.85 18.93 10.23
C LEU A 123 -8.94 19.58 9.40
N TYR A 124 -9.41 18.86 8.39
CA TYR A 124 -10.53 19.24 7.55
C TYR A 124 -11.83 18.79 8.22
N CYS A 125 -12.67 19.75 8.58
CA CYS A 125 -13.99 19.55 9.14
C CYS A 125 -15.01 19.84 8.03
N ILE A 126 -15.58 18.80 7.46
CA ILE A 126 -16.57 18.89 6.39
C ILE A 126 -17.96 18.89 7.02
N LYS A 127 -18.73 19.95 6.75
CA LYS A 127 -20.10 20.10 7.21
C LYS A 127 -21.06 19.87 6.07
N GLU A 128 -21.84 18.80 6.13
CA GLU A 128 -22.69 18.34 5.03
C GLU A 128 -23.84 19.31 4.73
N ASN A 129 -24.31 20.03 5.75
CA ASN A 129 -25.36 21.05 5.66
C ASN A 129 -24.90 22.35 6.31
N GLY A 130 -24.28 23.20 5.51
CA GLY A 130 -23.86 24.54 5.85
C GLY A 130 -24.88 25.62 5.50
N GLY A 131 -24.40 26.86 5.41
CA GLY A 131 -25.20 27.99 4.95
C GLY A 131 -25.64 27.83 3.49
N ASN A 132 -26.82 28.36 3.16
CA ASN A 132 -27.37 28.36 1.80
C ASN A 132 -27.48 26.96 1.15
N ALA A 133 -27.70 25.91 1.94
CA ALA A 133 -27.83 24.53 1.46
C ALA A 133 -26.60 24.05 0.66
N LYS A 134 -25.40 24.44 1.10
CA LYS A 134 -24.11 24.00 0.58
C LYS A 134 -23.36 23.19 1.61
N THR A 135 -22.52 22.28 1.14
CA THR A 135 -21.48 21.67 1.99
C THR A 135 -20.44 22.75 2.32
N GLU A 136 -19.92 22.77 3.55
CA GLU A 136 -18.85 23.69 3.99
C GLU A 136 -17.59 22.91 4.37
N VAL A 137 -16.42 23.51 4.13
CA VAL A 137 -15.13 23.01 4.60
C VAL A 137 -14.54 24.03 5.56
N HIS A 138 -14.21 23.58 6.77
CA HIS A 138 -13.49 24.34 7.78
C HIS A 138 -12.16 23.63 8.07
N ILE A 139 -11.03 24.30 7.85
CA ILE A 139 -9.69 23.70 8.01
C ILE A 139 -9.05 24.29 9.26
N LEU A 140 -8.68 23.43 10.20
CA LEU A 140 -7.96 23.79 11.41
C LEU A 140 -6.46 23.55 11.24
N ASN A 141 -5.65 24.50 11.69
CA ASN A 141 -4.20 24.48 11.53
C ASN A 141 -3.53 23.39 12.38
N GLY A 142 -2.89 22.41 11.75
CA GLY A 142 -2.14 21.35 12.43
C GLY A 142 -0.91 21.87 13.17
N ALA A 143 -0.23 22.88 12.61
CA ALA A 143 0.99 23.43 13.18
C ALA A 143 0.80 24.19 14.50
N ASP A 144 -0.43 24.64 14.81
CA ASP A 144 -0.75 25.25 16.10
C ASP A 144 -1.55 24.34 17.03
N ASN A 145 -1.61 23.03 16.74
CA ASN A 145 -2.43 22.04 17.43
C ASN A 145 -3.94 22.35 17.36
N PHE A 146 -4.41 22.75 16.18
CA PHE A 146 -5.83 22.93 15.83
C PHE A 146 -6.53 24.08 16.58
N GLN A 147 -5.77 25.12 16.96
CA GLN A 147 -6.24 26.27 17.72
C GLN A 147 -6.73 27.43 16.85
N SER A 148 -6.40 27.44 15.56
CA SER A 148 -6.92 28.41 14.60
C SER A 148 -7.47 27.77 13.32
N PHE A 149 -8.31 28.53 12.61
CA PHE A 149 -8.81 28.15 11.29
C PHE A 149 -7.90 28.73 10.20
N LEU A 150 -7.46 27.88 9.27
CA LEU A 150 -6.80 28.30 8.03
C LEU A 150 -7.83 28.71 6.96
N LEU A 151 -8.99 28.04 6.94
CA LEU A 151 -10.05 28.28 5.97
C LEU A 151 -11.42 27.96 6.57
N GLN A 152 -12.44 28.72 6.17
CA GLN A 152 -13.84 28.39 6.38
C GLN A 152 -14.62 28.87 5.15
N THR A 153 -15.17 27.94 4.35
CA THR A 153 -15.82 28.28 3.09
C THR A 153 -16.94 27.31 2.75
N ALA A 154 -17.98 27.80 2.07
CA ALA A 154 -18.92 26.95 1.34
C ALA A 154 -18.21 26.37 0.10
N THR A 155 -18.57 25.15 -0.30
CA THR A 155 -18.01 24.50 -1.50
C THR A 155 -18.99 24.56 -2.67
N ALA A 156 -18.55 24.13 -3.85
CA ALA A 156 -19.44 23.98 -5.00
C ALA A 156 -20.50 22.87 -4.79
N LEU A 157 -20.21 21.88 -3.94
CA LEU A 157 -21.13 20.77 -3.65
C LEU A 157 -22.38 21.27 -2.89
N PRO A 158 -23.59 20.94 -3.35
CA PRO A 158 -24.81 21.13 -2.58
C PRO A 158 -24.78 20.43 -1.21
N GLN A 159 -25.77 20.70 -0.36
CA GLN A 159 -25.91 19.98 0.90
C GLN A 159 -25.99 18.45 0.70
N ALA A 160 -25.24 17.70 1.50
CA ALA A 160 -25.05 16.25 1.40
C ALA A 160 -25.85 15.51 2.50
N THR A 161 -27.14 15.85 2.67
CA THR A 161 -27.95 15.43 3.83
C THR A 161 -28.70 14.11 3.67
N ASP A 162 -28.57 13.42 2.53
CA ASP A 162 -29.28 12.18 2.23
C ASP A 162 -28.60 10.92 2.83
N GLY A 163 -27.51 11.09 3.58
CA GLY A 163 -26.76 10.00 4.21
C GLY A 163 -26.04 9.10 3.21
N ASN A 164 -25.78 9.63 2.02
CA ASN A 164 -25.27 8.92 0.84
C ASN A 164 -23.85 9.34 0.46
N TRP A 165 -23.19 10.14 1.32
CA TRP A 165 -21.92 10.78 1.03
C TRP A 165 -20.84 10.40 2.03
N GLU A 166 -19.67 10.09 1.50
CA GLU A 166 -18.42 9.98 2.25
C GLU A 166 -17.39 10.95 1.67
N PHE A 167 -16.43 11.34 2.51
CA PHE A 167 -15.44 12.36 2.17
C PHE A 167 -14.02 11.89 2.47
N ALA A 168 -13.11 12.19 1.55
CA ALA A 168 -11.69 11.92 1.69
C ALA A 168 -10.87 13.02 1.01
N LEU A 169 -9.56 13.02 1.24
CA LEU A 169 -8.63 13.99 0.65
C LEU A 169 -7.56 13.30 -0.17
N GLY A 170 -7.16 13.92 -1.26
CA GLY A 170 -6.05 13.49 -2.13
C GLY A 170 -5.70 14.59 -3.11
N ASP A 171 -4.51 14.59 -3.69
CA ASP A 171 -4.12 15.55 -4.72
C ASP A 171 -4.40 14.94 -6.11
N TYR A 172 -5.57 15.25 -6.69
CA TYR A 172 -6.01 14.60 -7.93
C TYR A 172 -5.27 15.14 -9.15
N ASN A 173 -4.97 16.44 -9.17
CA ASN A 173 -4.39 17.13 -10.31
C ASN A 173 -2.86 17.37 -10.19
N ASN A 174 -2.24 16.94 -9.09
CA ASN A 174 -0.81 17.08 -8.77
C ASN A 174 -0.37 18.54 -8.64
N ASP A 175 -1.24 19.41 -8.10
CA ASP A 175 -0.93 20.82 -7.85
C ASP A 175 -0.33 21.08 -6.46
N GLY A 176 -0.20 20.04 -5.63
CA GLY A 176 0.33 20.12 -4.28
C GLY A 176 -0.66 20.70 -3.27
N LYS A 177 -1.96 20.74 -3.57
CA LYS A 177 -3.04 21.06 -2.63
C LYS A 177 -4.01 19.88 -2.50
N PRO A 178 -4.40 19.48 -1.28
CA PRO A 178 -5.40 18.43 -1.12
C PRO A 178 -6.76 18.84 -1.72
N ASP A 179 -7.22 18.08 -2.70
CA ASP A 179 -8.57 18.14 -3.26
C ASP A 179 -9.55 17.35 -2.40
N LEU A 180 -10.83 17.75 -2.41
CA LEU A 180 -11.89 17.07 -1.65
C LEU A 180 -12.63 16.07 -2.53
N TYR A 181 -12.45 14.79 -2.23
CA TYR A 181 -13.17 13.68 -2.84
C TYR A 181 -14.49 13.50 -2.12
N CYS A 182 -15.59 13.68 -2.84
CA CYS A 182 -16.95 13.46 -2.38
C CYS A 182 -17.46 12.19 -3.06
N ILE A 183 -17.52 11.09 -2.30
CA ILE A 183 -17.97 9.78 -2.78
C ILE A 183 -19.46 9.66 -2.51
N LYS A 184 -20.25 9.45 -3.56
CA LYS A 184 -21.68 9.23 -3.47
C LYS A 184 -22.00 7.76 -3.69
N GLU A 185 -22.45 7.09 -2.64
CA GLU A 185 -22.62 5.62 -2.63
C GLU A 185 -23.70 5.14 -3.61
N ASN A 186 -24.78 5.91 -3.70
CA ASN A 186 -25.91 5.69 -4.59
C ASN A 186 -26.09 6.88 -5.53
N GLY A 187 -25.33 6.86 -6.63
CA GLY A 187 -25.39 7.82 -7.71
C GLY A 187 -26.40 7.46 -8.80
N GLY A 188 -26.27 8.12 -9.96
CA GLY A 188 -27.05 7.79 -11.14
C GLY A 188 -26.77 6.38 -11.66
N ASN A 189 -27.76 5.75 -12.29
CA ASN A 189 -27.65 4.43 -12.92
C ASN A 189 -27.15 3.31 -11.99
N ALA A 190 -27.44 3.40 -10.68
CA ALA A 190 -27.02 2.42 -9.68
C ALA A 190 -25.50 2.19 -9.65
N LYS A 191 -24.73 3.29 -9.70
CA LYS A 191 -23.27 3.33 -9.57
C LYS A 191 -22.85 4.19 -8.39
N THR A 192 -21.70 3.86 -7.82
CA THR A 192 -20.98 4.78 -6.93
C THR A 192 -20.38 5.90 -7.78
N GLU A 193 -20.55 7.15 -7.40
CA GLU A 193 -19.99 8.33 -8.09
C GLU A 193 -18.88 8.98 -7.26
N VAL A 194 -17.90 9.57 -7.93
CA VAL A 194 -16.85 10.40 -7.31
C VAL A 194 -16.95 11.80 -7.90
N HIS A 195 -17.07 12.79 -7.02
CA HIS A 195 -17.01 14.21 -7.34
C HIS A 195 -15.81 14.82 -6.62
N ILE A 196 -14.87 15.40 -7.36
CA ILE A 196 -13.62 15.96 -6.81
C ILE A 196 -13.68 17.47 -6.89
N LEU A 197 -13.57 18.15 -5.76
CA LEU A 197 -13.52 19.61 -5.66
C LEU A 197 -12.06 20.10 -5.58
N ASN A 198 -11.75 21.13 -6.35
CA ASN A 198 -10.41 21.70 -6.45
C ASN A 198 -9.96 22.37 -5.14
N GLY A 199 -8.94 21.83 -4.48
CA GLY A 199 -8.36 22.39 -3.26
C GLY A 199 -7.65 23.72 -3.47
N ALA A 200 -6.92 23.88 -4.58
CA ALA A 200 -6.20 25.09 -4.92
C ALA A 200 -7.09 26.33 -5.16
N ASN A 201 -8.40 26.14 -5.44
CA ASN A 201 -9.36 27.23 -5.53
C ASN A 201 -10.33 27.32 -4.34
N ASN A 202 -10.00 26.70 -3.20
CA ASN A 202 -10.84 26.65 -2.01
C ASN A 202 -12.20 25.96 -2.27
N PHE A 203 -12.18 24.85 -3.02
CA PHE A 203 -13.32 23.97 -3.28
C PHE A 203 -14.49 24.65 -4.02
N GLN A 204 -14.19 25.65 -4.86
CA GLN A 204 -15.18 26.44 -5.59
C GLN A 204 -15.53 25.86 -6.97
N SER A 205 -14.82 24.85 -7.45
CA SER A 205 -15.15 24.14 -8.69
C SER A 205 -14.86 22.64 -8.59
N PHE A 206 -15.53 21.87 -9.43
CA PHE A 206 -15.21 20.46 -9.64
C PHE A 206 -14.03 20.30 -10.60
N LEU A 207 -13.11 19.39 -10.26
CA LEU A 207 -12.09 18.84 -11.16
C LEU A 207 -12.62 17.64 -11.93
N LEU A 208 -13.49 16.85 -11.30
CA LEU A 208 -14.06 15.64 -11.86
C LEU A 208 -15.44 15.38 -11.25
N GLU A 209 -16.36 14.88 -12.08
CA GLU A 209 -17.61 14.27 -11.65
C GLU A 209 -17.84 13.04 -12.53
N THR A 210 -17.82 11.84 -11.95
CA THR A 210 -17.91 10.60 -12.73
C THR A 210 -18.58 9.47 -11.96
N ALA A 211 -19.34 8.64 -12.67
CA ALA A 211 -19.68 7.30 -12.18
C ALA A 211 -18.42 6.42 -12.22
N THR A 212 -18.26 5.54 -11.23
CA THR A 212 -17.11 4.64 -11.15
C THR A 212 -17.44 3.24 -11.70
N ALA A 213 -16.42 2.38 -11.82
CA ALA A 213 -16.60 0.97 -12.12
C ALA A 213 -17.41 0.25 -11.03
N LEU A 214 -17.36 0.73 -9.79
CA LEU A 214 -18.03 0.13 -8.64
C LEU A 214 -19.56 0.29 -8.78
N PRO A 215 -20.33 -0.81 -8.63
CA PRO A 215 -21.77 -0.73 -8.49
C PRO A 215 -22.21 0.20 -7.34
N GLN A 216 -23.49 0.50 -7.27
CA GLN A 216 -24.07 1.17 -6.10
C GLN A 216 -23.64 0.48 -4.81
N THR A 217 -23.22 1.28 -3.83
CA THR A 217 -22.86 0.86 -2.49
C THR A 217 -23.86 1.36 -1.45
N ASP A 218 -23.60 1.02 -0.19
CA ASP A 218 -24.39 1.37 0.98
C ASP A 218 -23.46 1.29 2.22
N SER A 219 -24.04 1.41 3.41
CA SER A 219 -23.33 1.36 4.69
C SER A 219 -22.48 0.09 4.97
N ASN A 220 -22.56 -0.95 4.13
CA ASN A 220 -21.62 -2.07 4.12
C ASN A 220 -20.26 -1.70 3.49
N TRP A 221 -20.11 -0.48 3.00
CA TRP A 221 -18.89 0.01 2.38
C TRP A 221 -18.24 1.11 3.22
N ALA A 222 -16.94 1.28 3.01
CA ALA A 222 -16.14 2.38 3.51
C ALA A 222 -15.17 2.79 2.41
N PHE A 223 -14.76 4.06 2.43
CA PHE A 223 -13.94 4.63 1.38
C PHE A 223 -12.71 5.32 1.95
N GLY A 224 -11.66 5.37 1.14
CA GLY A 224 -10.51 6.23 1.37
C GLY A 224 -9.69 6.41 0.10
N ILE A 225 -8.72 7.30 0.18
CA ILE A 225 -7.92 7.73 -0.97
C ILE A 225 -6.44 7.55 -0.63
N SER A 226 -5.71 6.87 -1.52
CA SER A 226 -4.26 6.72 -1.47
C SER A 226 -3.77 6.26 -2.84
N ASP A 227 -2.49 6.45 -3.14
CA ASP A 227 -1.89 6.00 -4.40
C ASP A 227 -1.44 4.53 -4.25
N TYR A 228 -2.25 3.59 -4.76
CA TYR A 228 -1.98 2.17 -4.62
C TYR A 228 -0.84 1.72 -5.53
N ASN A 229 -0.83 2.25 -6.76
CA ASN A 229 0.07 1.81 -7.80
C ASN A 229 1.32 2.69 -8.00
N ASN A 230 1.45 3.74 -7.18
CA ASN A 230 2.50 4.76 -7.23
C ASN A 230 2.59 5.46 -8.59
N ASP A 231 1.47 5.61 -9.31
CA ASP A 231 1.43 6.34 -10.58
C ASP A 231 1.32 7.86 -10.41
N GLY A 232 1.24 8.33 -9.16
CA GLY A 232 1.10 9.73 -8.81
C GLY A 232 -0.34 10.23 -9.00
N LYS A 233 -1.34 9.36 -9.12
CA LYS A 233 -2.77 9.69 -9.07
C LYS A 233 -3.43 8.96 -7.91
N PRO A 234 -4.13 9.66 -7.00
CA PRO A 234 -4.78 8.99 -5.90
C PRO A 234 -5.89 8.03 -6.38
N ASP A 235 -5.83 6.79 -5.92
CA ASP A 235 -6.78 5.73 -6.18
C ASP A 235 -7.88 5.69 -5.12
N LEU A 236 -9.04 5.12 -5.49
CA LEU A 236 -10.16 4.95 -4.57
C LEU A 236 -10.14 3.56 -3.95
N TYR A 237 -9.88 3.50 -2.65
CA TYR A 237 -10.05 2.31 -1.84
C TYR A 237 -11.51 2.17 -1.43
N CYS A 238 -12.09 1.00 -1.69
CA CYS A 238 -13.46 0.62 -1.35
C CYS A 238 -13.41 -0.64 -0.51
N ILE A 239 -13.71 -0.50 0.79
CA ILE A 239 -13.69 -1.60 1.74
C ILE A 239 -15.10 -2.07 1.97
N LYS A 240 -15.37 -3.32 1.64
CA LYS A 240 -16.65 -3.97 1.88
C LYS A 240 -16.55 -4.74 3.19
N ARG A 241 -17.32 -4.29 4.18
CA ARG A 241 -17.29 -4.78 5.56
C ARG A 241 -17.67 -6.26 5.65
N ASN A 242 -18.73 -6.62 4.93
CA ASN A 242 -19.25 -7.98 4.88
C ASN A 242 -19.35 -8.44 3.42
N GLY A 243 -18.29 -9.12 2.96
CA GLY A 243 -18.20 -9.78 1.66
C GLY A 243 -18.59 -11.25 1.71
N ALA A 244 -17.91 -12.09 0.91
CA ALA A 244 -18.10 -13.54 0.89
C ALA A 244 -17.38 -14.25 2.06
N GLY A 245 -17.71 -13.86 3.31
CA GLY A 245 -17.15 -14.47 4.52
C GLY A 245 -15.87 -13.80 5.05
N ALA A 246 -15.50 -12.65 4.50
CA ALA A 246 -14.43 -11.77 4.99
C ALA A 246 -14.80 -10.30 4.73
N THR A 247 -14.04 -9.38 5.35
CA THR A 247 -13.93 -8.00 4.86
C THR A 247 -13.14 -8.05 3.54
N GLU A 248 -13.59 -7.34 2.51
CA GLU A 248 -12.95 -7.27 1.18
C GLU A 248 -12.43 -5.85 0.92
N VAL A 249 -11.34 -5.73 0.16
CA VAL A 249 -10.84 -4.45 -0.33
C VAL A 249 -10.80 -4.47 -1.85
N HIS A 250 -11.33 -3.41 -2.46
CA HIS A 250 -11.32 -3.15 -3.89
C HIS A 250 -10.68 -1.78 -4.11
N THR A 251 -9.81 -1.65 -5.09
CA THR A 251 -9.12 -0.40 -5.41
C THR A 251 -9.44 -0.02 -6.85
N LEU A 252 -9.94 1.19 -7.08
CA LEU A 252 -10.24 1.72 -8.41
C LEU A 252 -9.17 2.71 -8.86
N ASN A 253 -8.81 2.61 -10.13
CA ASN A 253 -7.71 3.36 -10.75
C ASN A 253 -8.04 4.87 -10.88
N GLY A 254 -7.33 5.71 -10.15
CA GLY A 254 -7.46 7.18 -10.22
C GLY A 254 -7.01 7.76 -11.55
N ALA A 255 -5.95 7.22 -12.16
CA ALA A 255 -5.42 7.68 -13.44
C ALA A 255 -6.38 7.49 -14.63
N ASN A 256 -7.37 6.60 -14.52
CA ASN A 256 -8.42 6.45 -15.52
C ASN A 256 -9.80 6.94 -15.06
N ASN A 257 -9.86 7.82 -14.06
CA ASN A 257 -11.10 8.36 -13.49
C ASN A 257 -12.01 7.27 -12.91
N PHE A 258 -11.42 6.30 -12.20
CA PHE A 258 -12.09 5.23 -11.48
C PHE A 258 -12.94 4.31 -12.37
N GLN A 259 -12.53 4.12 -13.63
CA GLN A 259 -13.24 3.31 -14.62
C GLN A 259 -12.80 1.84 -14.64
N SER A 260 -11.75 1.47 -13.91
CA SER A 260 -11.35 0.08 -13.73
C SER A 260 -10.85 -0.21 -12.32
N PHE A 261 -10.89 -1.47 -11.94
CA PHE A 261 -10.24 -1.97 -10.73
C PHE A 261 -8.74 -2.17 -10.97
N LEU A 262 -7.92 -1.77 -10.00
CA LEU A 262 -6.50 -2.14 -9.88
C LEU A 262 -6.34 -3.42 -9.06
N PHE A 263 -7.16 -3.55 -8.01
CA PHE A 263 -7.03 -4.63 -7.05
C PHE A 263 -8.40 -5.00 -6.49
N GLU A 264 -8.62 -6.30 -6.27
CA GLU A 264 -9.80 -6.83 -5.58
C GLU A 264 -9.40 -8.07 -4.80
N SER A 265 -9.62 -8.09 -3.49
CA SER A 265 -9.27 -9.25 -2.66
C SER A 265 -10.03 -9.31 -1.34
N ALA A 266 -10.19 -10.53 -0.83
CA ALA A 266 -10.53 -10.73 0.57
C ALA A 266 -9.34 -10.31 1.46
N THR A 267 -9.64 -9.74 2.62
CA THR A 267 -8.62 -9.43 3.63
C THR A 267 -8.53 -10.58 4.64
N PRO A 268 -7.44 -10.66 5.43
CA PRO A 268 -7.36 -11.56 6.59
C PRO A 268 -8.38 -11.25 7.69
N MET A 269 -9.13 -10.15 7.56
CA MET A 269 -10.12 -9.71 8.53
C MET A 269 -11.47 -10.38 8.28
N GLU A 270 -11.99 -11.00 9.34
CA GLU A 270 -13.38 -11.44 9.47
C GLU A 270 -14.37 -10.38 8.96
N PRO A 271 -15.60 -10.75 8.58
CA PRO A 271 -16.65 -9.78 8.31
C PRO A 271 -16.81 -8.78 9.46
N THR A 272 -16.87 -7.51 9.12
CA THR A 272 -17.02 -6.39 10.04
C THR A 272 -18.41 -5.74 9.91
N ASP A 273 -18.70 -4.81 10.83
CA ASP A 273 -19.91 -4.00 10.83
C ASP A 273 -19.55 -2.49 10.93
N GLN A 274 -20.56 -1.66 11.16
CA GLN A 274 -20.42 -0.20 11.26
C GLN A 274 -19.66 0.26 12.52
N ASN A 275 -19.40 -0.62 13.49
CA ASN A 275 -18.62 -0.28 14.69
C ASN A 275 -17.10 -0.30 14.42
N THR A 276 -16.69 -0.69 13.22
CA THR A 276 -15.30 -0.62 12.75
C THR A 276 -15.18 0.54 11.77
N GLN A 277 -14.40 1.57 12.06
CA GLN A 277 -14.04 2.55 11.02
C GLN A 277 -12.80 2.04 10.27
N PHE A 278 -12.81 2.13 8.94
CA PHE A 278 -11.61 1.89 8.15
C PHE A 278 -10.95 3.21 7.81
N VAL A 279 -9.63 3.24 7.93
CA VAL A 279 -8.78 4.40 7.62
C VAL A 279 -7.66 3.91 6.71
N ILE A 280 -7.49 4.59 5.57
CA ILE A 280 -6.42 4.29 4.62
C ILE A 280 -5.19 5.14 4.98
N GLY A 281 -4.03 4.50 5.05
CA GLY A 281 -2.74 5.14 5.21
C GLY A 281 -2.17 5.66 3.88
N LYS A 282 -1.14 6.50 3.96
CA LYS A 282 -0.41 6.98 2.77
C LYS A 282 0.44 5.90 2.09
N GLY A 283 0.62 4.75 2.72
CA GLY A 283 1.35 3.63 2.17
C GLY A 283 0.50 2.73 1.27
N VAL A 284 1.15 1.99 0.38
CA VAL A 284 0.48 1.01 -0.50
C VAL A 284 -0.22 -0.05 0.35
N MET A 285 -1.55 -0.01 0.33
CA MET A 285 -2.42 -0.98 1.00
C MET A 285 -2.19 -1.03 2.52
N ASP A 286 -1.92 0.12 3.15
CA ASP A 286 -1.95 0.26 4.60
C ASP A 286 -3.37 0.60 5.04
N VAL A 287 -4.09 -0.39 5.60
CA VAL A 287 -5.47 -0.24 6.03
C VAL A 287 -5.59 -0.48 7.52
N TYR A 288 -6.09 0.52 8.24
CA TYR A 288 -6.38 0.45 9.67
C TYR A 288 -7.87 0.23 9.87
N ALA A 289 -8.23 -0.86 10.54
CA ALA A 289 -9.57 -1.14 11.03
C ALA A 289 -9.64 -0.80 12.52
N ILE A 290 -10.40 0.24 12.85
CA ILE A 290 -10.49 0.82 14.19
C ILE A 290 -11.84 0.45 14.78
N LYS A 291 -11.82 -0.44 15.77
CA LYS A 291 -13.03 -0.97 16.40
C LYS A 291 -13.42 -0.09 17.58
N GLN A 292 -14.46 0.72 17.38
CA GLN A 292 -14.86 1.77 18.31
C GLN A 292 -15.49 1.18 19.59
N GLN A 293 -16.40 0.22 19.43
CA GLN A 293 -17.17 -0.37 20.53
C GLN A 293 -16.56 -1.65 21.12
N ALA A 294 -15.24 -1.75 21.16
CA ALA A 294 -14.56 -2.86 21.82
C ALA A 294 -14.83 -2.89 23.35
N PRO A 295 -14.64 -4.03 24.04
CA PRO A 295 -15.12 -4.22 25.42
C PRO A 295 -14.57 -3.22 26.45
N THR A 296 -13.31 -2.81 26.31
CA THR A 296 -12.58 -2.03 27.33
C THR A 296 -11.90 -0.78 26.77
N SER A 297 -11.40 -0.84 25.54
CA SER A 297 -10.58 0.19 24.89
C SER A 297 -10.77 0.11 23.39
N THR A 298 -10.47 1.19 22.67
CA THR A 298 -10.44 1.16 21.20
C THR A 298 -9.33 0.20 20.72
N GLU A 299 -9.66 -0.71 19.82
CA GLU A 299 -8.71 -1.64 19.20
C GLU A 299 -8.36 -1.16 17.78
N ILE A 300 -7.08 -1.21 17.44
CA ILE A 300 -6.58 -0.92 16.10
C ILE A 300 -6.00 -2.20 15.52
N HIS A 301 -6.50 -2.53 14.34
CA HIS A 301 -6.09 -3.68 13.55
C HIS A 301 -5.52 -3.13 12.24
N GLU A 302 -4.36 -3.61 11.81
CA GLU A 302 -3.72 -3.20 10.57
C GLU A 302 -3.55 -4.41 9.66
N PHE A 303 -3.99 -4.29 8.42
CA PHE A 303 -3.70 -5.26 7.37
C PHE A 303 -3.16 -4.57 6.14
N GLY A 304 -2.37 -5.31 5.39
CA GLY A 304 -1.70 -4.84 4.19
C GLY A 304 -0.73 -5.89 3.68
N TYR A 305 0.21 -5.48 2.83
CA TYR A 305 1.31 -6.36 2.49
C TYR A 305 2.27 -6.51 3.70
N PRO A 306 2.95 -7.67 3.84
CA PRO A 306 3.91 -7.92 4.93
C PRO A 306 4.99 -6.83 5.02
N ASP A 307 5.28 -6.23 3.86
CA ASP A 307 6.33 -5.25 3.64
C ASP A 307 5.61 -3.94 3.28
N GLY A 308 5.05 -3.26 4.28
CA GLY A 308 4.25 -2.04 4.10
C GLY A 308 4.89 -1.05 3.11
N SER A 309 4.07 -0.45 2.26
CA SER A 309 4.41 0.62 1.31
C SER A 309 5.77 0.44 0.61
N THR A 310 5.81 -0.30 -0.50
CA THR A 310 7.01 -0.46 -1.35
C THR A 310 8.27 -0.71 -0.53
N GLY A 311 8.49 -1.96 -0.09
CA GLY A 311 9.53 -2.35 0.87
C GLY A 311 10.69 -1.36 0.94
N ASN A 312 10.83 -0.69 2.08
CA ASN A 312 11.90 0.28 2.33
C ASN A 312 13.20 -0.33 1.78
N THR A 313 13.69 0.17 0.64
CA THR A 313 14.87 -0.40 -0.02
C THR A 313 16.09 -0.34 0.90
N ASN A 314 16.03 0.51 1.93
CA ASN A 314 17.03 0.63 2.98
C ASN A 314 16.71 -0.09 4.31
N GLY A 315 15.55 -0.75 4.40
CA GLY A 315 15.11 -1.57 5.52
C GLY A 315 15.66 -2.99 5.46
N ILE A 316 15.34 -3.80 6.48
CA ILE A 316 15.67 -5.23 6.51
C ILE A 316 14.75 -5.97 5.54
N ALA A 317 15.32 -6.87 4.74
CA ALA A 317 14.58 -7.70 3.79
C ALA A 317 13.68 -8.69 4.53
N SER A 318 12.46 -8.85 4.03
CA SER A 318 11.44 -9.74 4.58
C SER A 318 10.89 -10.64 3.47
N SER A 319 9.60 -10.97 3.45
CA SER A 319 9.10 -12.10 2.66
C SER A 319 8.88 -11.82 1.18
N ARG A 320 9.00 -10.57 0.71
CA ARG A 320 8.75 -10.21 -0.69
C ARG A 320 9.81 -9.28 -1.27
N SER A 321 9.93 -9.36 -2.59
CA SER A 321 10.65 -8.38 -3.40
C SER A 321 10.01 -7.00 -3.31
N SER A 322 10.80 -5.94 -3.54
CA SER A 322 10.25 -4.58 -3.68
C SER A 322 9.54 -4.37 -5.03
N ALA A 323 8.69 -3.35 -5.14
CA ALA A 323 8.10 -2.94 -6.43
C ALA A 323 9.20 -2.59 -7.44
N ASN A 324 10.20 -1.86 -6.93
CA ASN A 324 11.31 -1.31 -7.67
C ASN A 324 12.13 -2.41 -8.36
N ILE A 325 12.34 -3.56 -7.69
CA ILE A 325 13.08 -4.63 -8.35
C ILE A 325 12.27 -5.29 -9.48
N ILE A 326 10.94 -5.32 -9.38
CA ILE A 326 10.12 -5.82 -10.50
C ILE A 326 10.20 -4.87 -11.69
N TYR A 327 10.01 -3.56 -11.49
CA TYR A 327 10.16 -2.57 -12.57
C TYR A 327 11.57 -2.57 -13.19
N PHE A 328 12.62 -2.72 -12.37
CA PHE A 328 13.98 -2.90 -12.86
C PHE A 328 14.16 -4.15 -13.72
N ILE A 329 13.56 -5.28 -13.34
CA ILE A 329 13.60 -6.50 -14.17
C ILE A 329 12.82 -6.26 -15.47
N LYS A 330 11.63 -5.64 -15.43
CA LYS A 330 10.87 -5.29 -16.64
C LYS A 330 11.70 -4.45 -17.61
N GLU A 331 12.44 -3.48 -17.10
CA GLU A 331 13.38 -2.64 -17.88
C GLU A 331 14.47 -3.48 -18.56
N CYS A 332 15.08 -4.41 -17.81
CA CYS A 332 16.16 -5.24 -18.34
C CYS A 332 15.68 -6.23 -19.41
N GLU A 333 14.52 -6.87 -19.20
CA GLU A 333 14.02 -7.94 -20.06
C GLU A 333 13.24 -7.40 -21.27
N GLY A 334 12.55 -6.27 -21.13
CA GLY A 334 11.59 -5.78 -22.11
C GLY A 334 10.31 -6.63 -22.15
N PHE A 335 9.24 -6.10 -22.74
CA PHE A 335 7.96 -6.78 -22.84
C PHE A 335 7.79 -7.48 -24.20
N ALA A 336 7.72 -8.81 -24.18
CA ALA A 336 7.40 -9.66 -25.32
C ALA A 336 5.91 -10.09 -25.27
N PRO A 337 4.99 -9.41 -25.98
CA PRO A 337 3.58 -9.79 -25.98
C PRO A 337 3.33 -11.13 -26.65
N SER A 338 4.23 -11.63 -27.50
CA SER A 338 4.13 -12.93 -28.18
C SER A 338 5.36 -13.78 -27.88
N LEU A 339 5.18 -15.10 -27.89
CA LEU A 339 6.29 -16.03 -27.69
C LEU A 339 7.31 -15.92 -28.85
N TYR A 340 8.60 -16.01 -28.52
CA TYR A 340 9.71 -16.01 -29.49
C TYR A 340 10.79 -17.00 -29.07
N HIS A 341 11.70 -17.33 -29.99
CA HIS A 341 12.93 -18.07 -29.65
C HIS A 341 14.09 -17.08 -29.48
N ASP A 342 14.77 -17.14 -28.36
CA ASP A 342 15.94 -16.28 -28.07
C ASP A 342 17.19 -16.69 -28.86
N GLU A 343 18.31 -15.99 -28.64
CA GLU A 343 19.58 -16.20 -29.34
C GLU A 343 20.17 -17.62 -29.17
N VAL A 344 19.75 -18.36 -28.15
CA VAL A 344 20.19 -19.72 -27.86
C VAL A 344 19.09 -20.77 -28.15
N GLY A 345 17.97 -20.34 -28.73
CA GLY A 345 16.87 -21.18 -29.19
C GLY A 345 15.82 -21.53 -28.14
N VAL A 346 15.85 -20.91 -26.96
CA VAL A 346 14.87 -21.13 -25.88
C VAL A 346 13.60 -20.35 -26.18
N LEU A 347 12.44 -21.00 -25.97
CA LEU A 347 11.13 -20.36 -26.11
C LEU A 347 10.89 -19.43 -24.92
N THR A 348 10.61 -18.16 -25.21
CA THR A 348 10.55 -17.06 -24.24
C THR A 348 9.30 -16.19 -24.47
N GLY A 349 8.76 -15.60 -23.41
CA GLY A 349 7.59 -14.71 -23.49
C GLY A 349 7.42 -13.78 -22.29
N GLY A 350 6.58 -12.75 -22.45
CA GLY A 350 6.38 -11.72 -21.42
C GLY A 350 7.69 -11.01 -21.08
N TYR A 351 8.04 -10.96 -19.80
CA TYR A 351 9.31 -10.39 -19.32
C TYR A 351 10.37 -11.47 -19.12
N GLY A 352 10.76 -12.17 -20.18
CA GLY A 352 11.83 -13.17 -20.12
C GLY A 352 11.44 -14.54 -19.53
N MET A 353 10.15 -14.86 -19.43
CA MET A 353 9.70 -16.16 -18.90
C MET A 353 10.03 -17.30 -19.86
N THR A 354 10.44 -18.45 -19.33
CA THR A 354 10.83 -19.62 -20.14
C THR A 354 10.32 -20.95 -19.56
N GLY A 355 10.37 -22.01 -20.38
CA GLY A 355 10.12 -23.38 -19.93
C GLY A 355 8.73 -23.56 -19.30
N ALA A 356 8.70 -24.04 -18.04
CA ALA A 356 7.45 -24.34 -17.35
C ALA A 356 6.58 -23.11 -17.06
N GLU A 357 7.17 -21.91 -17.04
CA GLU A 357 6.48 -20.63 -16.80
C GLU A 357 5.53 -20.28 -17.96
N LEU A 358 5.76 -20.83 -19.14
CA LEU A 358 4.96 -20.60 -20.34
C LEU A 358 3.79 -21.59 -20.49
N ASN A 359 3.71 -22.61 -19.63
CA ASN A 359 2.71 -23.67 -19.75
C ASN A 359 1.29 -23.13 -19.58
N GLY A 360 0.46 -23.32 -20.60
CA GLY A 360 -0.95 -22.89 -20.58
C GLY A 360 -1.16 -21.42 -20.90
N LEU A 361 -0.10 -20.66 -21.21
CA LEU A 361 -0.24 -19.29 -21.69
C LEU A 361 -0.76 -19.26 -23.15
N PRO A 362 -1.60 -18.28 -23.51
CA PRO A 362 -1.98 -18.04 -24.89
C PRO A 362 -0.76 -17.63 -25.74
N SER A 363 -0.92 -17.66 -27.08
CA SER A 363 0.14 -17.24 -28.02
C SER A 363 0.53 -15.77 -27.88
N SER A 364 -0.33 -14.95 -27.26
CA SER A 364 -0.01 -13.59 -26.86
C SER A 364 -0.68 -13.23 -25.54
N ILE A 365 0.03 -12.48 -24.69
CA ILE A 365 -0.44 -11.99 -23.39
C ILE A 365 -0.41 -10.45 -23.34
N SER A 366 -1.27 -9.85 -22.52
CA SER A 366 -1.19 -8.42 -22.23
C SER A 366 -0.01 -8.10 -21.32
N GLU A 367 0.39 -6.84 -21.30
CA GLU A 367 1.46 -6.39 -20.42
C GLU A 367 1.08 -6.58 -18.95
N THR A 368 -0.17 -6.31 -18.57
CA THR A 368 -0.67 -6.53 -17.20
C THR A 368 -0.55 -7.99 -16.78
N THR A 369 -0.95 -8.92 -17.65
CA THR A 369 -0.79 -10.36 -17.38
C THR A 369 0.68 -10.74 -17.27
N ALA A 370 1.55 -10.22 -18.14
CA ALA A 370 2.99 -10.47 -18.06
C ALA A 370 3.59 -9.95 -16.75
N THR A 371 3.16 -8.77 -16.28
CA THR A 371 3.60 -8.17 -15.01
C THR A 371 3.15 -8.99 -13.79
N GLN A 372 1.92 -9.48 -13.78
CA GLN A 372 1.42 -10.35 -12.70
C GLN A 372 2.18 -11.67 -12.63
N LEU A 373 2.44 -12.28 -13.79
CA LEU A 373 3.22 -13.51 -13.89
C LEU A 373 4.67 -13.28 -13.45
N LEU A 374 5.31 -12.20 -13.91
CA LEU A 374 6.64 -11.81 -13.48
C LEU A 374 6.71 -11.63 -11.97
N THR A 375 5.80 -10.85 -11.39
CA THR A 375 5.79 -10.56 -9.95
C THR A 375 5.62 -11.83 -9.13
N THR A 376 4.70 -12.70 -9.54
CA THR A 376 4.46 -13.99 -8.88
C THR A 376 5.72 -14.87 -8.96
N ASN A 377 6.31 -14.95 -10.15
CA ASN A 377 7.48 -15.76 -10.41
C ASN A 377 8.71 -15.27 -9.63
N VAL A 378 9.01 -13.97 -9.70
CA VAL A 378 10.11 -13.35 -8.94
C VAL A 378 9.97 -13.65 -7.45
N ASN A 379 8.79 -13.45 -6.86
CA ASN A 379 8.59 -13.70 -5.43
C ASN A 379 8.74 -15.19 -5.06
N ASN A 380 8.11 -16.08 -5.83
CA ASN A 380 8.01 -17.51 -5.48
C ASN A 380 9.30 -18.27 -5.81
N ASN A 381 9.90 -18.00 -6.97
CA ASN A 381 10.97 -18.81 -7.52
C ASN A 381 12.35 -18.18 -7.37
N TYR A 382 12.46 -16.86 -7.16
CA TYR A 382 13.76 -16.19 -7.09
C TYR A 382 13.99 -15.55 -5.73
N TYR A 383 13.22 -14.53 -5.38
CA TYR A 383 13.40 -13.72 -4.18
C TYR A 383 13.41 -14.57 -2.90
N THR A 384 12.37 -15.39 -2.69
CA THR A 384 12.28 -16.26 -1.50
C THR A 384 13.46 -17.23 -1.42
N GLN A 385 13.90 -17.79 -2.56
CA GLN A 385 15.04 -18.69 -2.57
C GLN A 385 16.35 -17.97 -2.28
N VAL A 386 16.58 -16.80 -2.88
CA VAL A 386 17.74 -15.94 -2.65
C VAL A 386 17.84 -15.56 -1.17
N LEU A 387 16.74 -15.09 -0.58
CA LEU A 387 16.70 -14.73 0.84
C LEU A 387 17.01 -15.92 1.74
N ASN A 388 16.39 -17.08 1.48
CA ASN A 388 16.64 -18.30 2.25
C ASN A 388 18.10 -18.75 2.15
N ILE A 389 18.71 -18.66 0.96
CA ILE A 389 20.13 -18.95 0.75
C ILE A 389 21.01 -17.98 1.57
N ILE A 390 20.68 -16.69 1.57
CA ILE A 390 21.40 -15.66 2.34
C ILE A 390 21.32 -15.97 3.84
N HIS A 391 20.14 -16.27 4.36
CA HIS A 391 19.93 -16.65 5.76
C HIS A 391 20.70 -17.95 6.11
N ALA A 392 20.65 -18.95 5.24
CA ALA A 392 21.40 -20.20 5.41
C ALA A 392 22.93 -20.00 5.42
N ARG A 393 23.42 -18.87 4.88
CA ARG A 393 24.82 -18.46 4.93
C ARG A 393 25.17 -17.59 6.14
N GLY A 394 24.24 -17.40 7.07
CA GLY A 394 24.48 -16.74 8.36
C GLY A 394 24.26 -15.22 8.37
N VAL A 395 23.71 -14.64 7.29
CA VAL A 395 23.37 -13.21 7.27
C VAL A 395 21.95 -13.05 7.79
N ALA A 396 21.78 -12.66 9.04
CA ALA A 396 20.47 -12.64 9.70
C ALA A 396 19.56 -11.48 9.25
N ASN A 397 20.14 -10.32 8.94
CA ASN A 397 19.40 -9.09 8.63
C ASN A 397 19.93 -8.46 7.33
N PRO A 398 19.81 -9.12 6.16
CA PRO A 398 20.13 -8.49 4.90
C PRO A 398 19.18 -7.32 4.65
N THR A 399 19.65 -6.26 3.98
CA THR A 399 18.79 -5.15 3.59
C THR A 399 17.99 -5.49 2.34
N GLN A 400 16.81 -4.87 2.17
CA GLN A 400 15.93 -5.12 1.02
C GLN A 400 16.66 -4.92 -0.31
N ARG A 401 17.40 -3.81 -0.48
CA ARG A 401 18.19 -3.55 -1.70
C ARG A 401 19.27 -4.61 -1.98
N GLU A 402 19.88 -5.20 -0.95
CA GLU A 402 20.88 -6.26 -1.16
C GLU A 402 20.21 -7.51 -1.73
N VAL A 403 19.05 -7.89 -1.18
CA VAL A 403 18.28 -9.05 -1.65
C VAL A 403 17.65 -8.78 -3.02
N ASP A 404 17.17 -7.58 -3.27
CA ASP A 404 16.66 -7.15 -4.58
C ASP A 404 17.75 -7.27 -5.67
N ALA A 405 18.94 -6.70 -5.44
CA ALA A 405 20.06 -6.80 -6.38
C ALA A 405 20.43 -8.25 -6.69
N PHE A 406 20.50 -9.09 -5.65
CA PHE A 406 20.75 -10.52 -5.82
C PHE A 406 19.58 -11.27 -6.47
N THR A 407 18.35 -10.80 -6.29
CA THR A 407 17.17 -11.37 -6.93
C THR A 407 17.19 -11.09 -8.43
N SER A 408 17.50 -9.87 -8.87
CA SER A 408 17.68 -9.60 -10.31
C SER A 408 18.86 -10.36 -10.90
N PHE A 409 19.97 -10.49 -10.15
CA PHE A 409 21.10 -11.33 -10.55
C PHE A 409 20.67 -12.78 -10.74
N ALA A 410 19.96 -13.36 -9.76
CA ALA A 410 19.47 -14.73 -9.81
C ALA A 410 18.37 -14.94 -10.86
N TYR A 411 17.59 -13.90 -11.19
CA TYR A 411 16.63 -13.94 -12.29
C TYR A 411 17.34 -14.15 -13.63
N ASN A 412 18.47 -13.47 -13.83
CA ASN A 412 19.23 -13.55 -15.07
C ASN A 412 20.14 -14.79 -15.18
N GLU A 413 20.83 -15.15 -14.10
CA GLU A 413 21.87 -16.20 -14.10
C GLU A 413 21.37 -17.52 -13.49
N GLY A 414 20.20 -17.49 -12.84
CA GLY A 414 19.63 -18.61 -12.10
C GLY A 414 20.03 -18.62 -10.61
N VAL A 415 19.09 -19.08 -9.78
CA VAL A 415 19.28 -19.23 -8.32
C VAL A 415 20.46 -20.15 -7.98
N GLN A 416 20.66 -21.22 -8.76
CA GLN A 416 21.77 -22.14 -8.54
C GLN A 416 23.12 -21.46 -8.77
N ALA A 417 23.26 -20.65 -9.82
CA ALA A 417 24.49 -19.90 -10.09
C ALA A 417 24.78 -18.92 -8.95
N PHE A 418 23.77 -18.16 -8.51
CA PHE A 418 23.89 -17.29 -7.33
C PHE A 418 24.36 -18.06 -6.09
N SER A 419 23.73 -19.22 -5.79
CA SER A 419 24.05 -20.01 -4.60
C SER A 419 25.51 -20.49 -4.55
N GLN A 420 26.13 -20.75 -5.71
CA GLN A 420 27.50 -21.26 -5.81
C GLN A 420 28.55 -20.16 -6.02
N SER A 421 28.10 -18.94 -6.31
CA SER A 421 28.93 -17.81 -6.70
C SER A 421 29.95 -17.40 -5.63
N THR A 422 31.08 -16.87 -6.09
CA THR A 422 32.04 -16.15 -5.22
C THR A 422 31.43 -14.86 -4.68
N LEU A 423 30.52 -14.22 -5.43
CA LEU A 423 29.70 -13.08 -4.99
C LEU A 423 29.03 -13.35 -3.63
N LEU A 424 28.22 -14.41 -3.54
CA LEU A 424 27.54 -14.78 -2.30
C LEU A 424 28.53 -15.17 -1.19
N LYS A 425 29.65 -15.83 -1.52
CA LYS A 425 30.67 -16.19 -0.51
C LYS A 425 31.29 -14.94 0.13
N LEU A 426 31.66 -13.95 -0.68
CA LEU A 426 32.20 -12.68 -0.17
C LEU A 426 31.14 -11.90 0.62
N TYR A 427 29.92 -11.81 0.11
CA TYR A 427 28.80 -11.16 0.79
C TYR A 427 28.53 -11.77 2.17
N ALA A 428 28.46 -13.10 2.25
CA ALA A 428 28.22 -13.82 3.50
C ALA A 428 29.38 -13.67 4.50
N SER A 429 30.61 -13.44 4.02
CA SER A 429 31.76 -13.12 4.86
C SER A 429 31.79 -11.67 5.38
N GLY A 430 30.77 -10.87 5.07
CA GLY A 430 30.62 -9.48 5.51
C GLY A 430 31.04 -8.43 4.49
N SER A 431 31.45 -8.82 3.28
CA SER A 431 31.91 -7.88 2.27
C SER A 431 30.75 -7.09 1.67
N ARG A 432 30.94 -5.77 1.51
CA ARG A 432 29.94 -4.82 0.96
C ARG A 432 30.57 -3.82 -0.01
N GLY A 433 31.86 -3.98 -0.33
CA GLY A 433 32.66 -2.98 -1.04
C GLY A 433 32.88 -3.30 -2.51
N ALA A 434 33.94 -2.73 -3.09
CA ALA A 434 34.30 -2.88 -4.49
C ALA A 434 34.59 -4.34 -4.92
N ASP A 435 34.85 -5.22 -3.97
CA ASP A 435 35.01 -6.65 -4.21
C ASP A 435 33.69 -7.32 -4.60
N ILE A 436 32.56 -6.90 -4.02
CA ILE A 436 31.21 -7.28 -4.46
C ILE A 436 30.94 -6.79 -5.88
N GLN A 437 31.25 -5.53 -6.19
CA GLN A 437 31.12 -4.98 -7.55
C GLN A 437 31.95 -5.80 -8.55
N THR A 438 33.19 -6.12 -8.19
CA THR A 438 34.09 -6.94 -9.02
C THR A 438 33.48 -8.30 -9.31
N GLN A 439 32.78 -8.90 -8.33
CA GLN A 439 32.11 -10.18 -8.51
C GLN A 439 30.86 -10.09 -9.38
N PHE A 440 30.06 -9.02 -9.29
CA PHE A 440 28.99 -8.77 -10.29
C PHE A 440 29.57 -8.72 -11.70
N ASN A 441 30.67 -7.99 -11.88
CA ASN A 441 31.34 -7.81 -13.18
C ASN A 441 32.05 -9.07 -13.73
N GLN A 442 32.07 -10.19 -13.00
CA GLN A 442 32.49 -11.49 -13.57
C GLN A 442 31.40 -12.12 -14.44
N TRP A 443 30.15 -11.68 -14.33
CA TRP A 443 28.97 -12.24 -15.01
C TRP A 443 28.48 -11.30 -16.12
N ILE A 444 29.39 -10.98 -17.04
CA ILE A 444 29.17 -10.08 -18.18
C ILE A 444 29.36 -10.76 -19.53
N TYR A 445 29.50 -12.09 -19.54
CA TYR A 445 29.86 -12.87 -20.72
C TYR A 445 28.71 -13.78 -21.16
N ALA A 446 28.50 -13.88 -22.48
CA ALA A 446 27.82 -15.00 -23.10
C ALA A 446 28.86 -15.82 -23.87
N GLY A 447 29.12 -17.05 -23.43
CA GLY A 447 30.28 -17.81 -23.88
C GLY A 447 31.58 -17.07 -23.55
N ASN A 448 32.37 -16.73 -24.57
CA ASN A 448 33.65 -16.01 -24.42
C ASN A 448 33.56 -14.51 -24.78
N THR A 449 32.36 -13.99 -24.99
CA THR A 449 32.14 -12.61 -25.48
C THR A 449 31.51 -11.76 -24.38
N VAL A 450 32.09 -10.59 -24.12
CA VAL A 450 31.49 -9.58 -23.22
C VAL A 450 30.25 -9.00 -23.89
N LEU A 451 29.12 -9.01 -23.19
CA LEU A 451 27.87 -8.41 -23.66
C LEU A 451 27.66 -7.03 -22.99
N PRO A 452 27.56 -5.93 -23.77
CA PRO A 452 27.31 -4.59 -23.22
C PRO A 452 26.06 -4.47 -22.34
N GLY A 453 25.00 -5.22 -22.68
CA GLY A 453 23.76 -5.28 -21.88
C GLY A 453 24.02 -5.85 -20.48
N LEU A 454 24.79 -6.94 -20.37
CA LEU A 454 25.16 -7.51 -19.07
C LEU A 454 26.07 -6.58 -18.27
N VAL A 455 27.03 -5.90 -18.91
CA VAL A 455 27.84 -4.87 -18.22
C VAL A 455 26.95 -3.79 -17.59
N THR A 456 25.96 -3.31 -18.35
CA THR A 456 25.01 -2.29 -17.88
C THR A 456 24.19 -2.81 -16.71
N ARG A 457 23.60 -4.01 -16.83
CA ARG A 457 22.81 -4.65 -15.77
C ARG A 457 23.61 -4.84 -14.49
N ARG A 458 24.84 -5.38 -14.58
CA ARG A 458 25.70 -5.61 -13.40
C ARG A 458 26.10 -4.31 -12.70
N ASN A 459 26.31 -3.22 -13.44
CA ASN A 459 26.55 -1.91 -12.85
C ASN A 459 25.32 -1.37 -12.11
N TYR A 460 24.12 -1.57 -12.65
CA TYR A 460 22.88 -1.19 -11.98
C TYR A 460 22.58 -2.02 -10.74
N GLU A 461 22.73 -3.35 -10.80
CA GLU A 461 22.56 -4.21 -9.63
C GLU A 461 23.57 -3.85 -8.52
N TRP A 462 24.81 -3.53 -8.87
CA TRP A 462 25.75 -2.96 -7.92
C TRP A 462 25.26 -1.62 -7.37
N GLY A 463 24.72 -0.74 -8.21
CA GLY A 463 24.13 0.53 -7.79
C GLY A 463 22.99 0.34 -6.78
N ILE A 464 22.11 -0.63 -7.02
CA ILE A 464 21.03 -1.02 -6.10
C ILE A 464 21.63 -1.51 -4.79
N PHE A 465 22.53 -2.50 -4.85
CA PHE A 465 23.16 -3.11 -3.68
C PHE A 465 23.87 -2.07 -2.79
N SER A 466 24.61 -1.15 -3.42
CA SER A 466 25.42 -0.13 -2.76
C SER A 466 24.66 1.15 -2.37
N ALA A 467 23.34 1.21 -2.61
CA ALA A 467 22.51 2.40 -2.42
C ALA A 467 23.04 3.64 -3.17
N SER A 468 23.42 3.46 -4.44
CA SER A 468 23.87 4.56 -5.29
C SER A 468 22.75 5.60 -5.52
N THR A 469 23.14 6.87 -5.54
CA THR A 469 22.25 7.99 -5.90
C THR A 469 22.19 8.23 -7.42
N SER A 470 22.98 7.51 -8.21
CA SER A 470 22.91 7.55 -9.67
C SER A 470 21.59 6.98 -10.16
N SER A 471 21.10 7.47 -11.30
CA SER A 471 19.87 6.97 -11.91
C SER A 471 19.99 5.51 -12.35
N ILE A 472 19.03 4.70 -11.90
CA ILE A 472 18.85 3.28 -12.20
C ILE A 472 17.41 3.11 -12.68
N PRO A 473 17.19 3.05 -14.01
CA PRO A 473 15.84 2.94 -14.59
C PRO A 473 15.07 1.75 -14.03
N GLY A 474 13.84 2.01 -13.60
CA GLY A 474 12.97 1.02 -12.95
C GLY A 474 13.21 0.83 -11.46
N TYR A 475 14.31 1.33 -10.89
CA TYR A 475 14.58 1.17 -9.45
C TYR A 475 14.50 2.47 -8.64
N ASN A 476 15.21 3.53 -9.06
CA ASN A 476 15.18 4.84 -8.39
C ASN A 476 14.87 6.01 -9.34
N CYS A 477 14.61 5.71 -10.61
CA CYS A 477 14.03 6.61 -11.57
C CYS A 477 13.10 5.82 -12.51
N PRO A 478 12.21 6.48 -13.27
CA PRO A 478 11.26 5.78 -14.10
C PRO A 478 11.92 4.89 -15.16
N PRO A 479 11.34 3.70 -15.48
CA PRO A 479 11.84 2.81 -16.52
C PRO A 479 11.43 3.29 -17.93
N SER A 480 12.01 2.66 -18.95
CA SER A 480 11.72 2.80 -20.38
C SER A 480 11.63 1.40 -21.02
N ILE A 481 10.52 0.71 -20.79
CA ILE A 481 10.39 -0.71 -21.13
C ILE A 481 10.21 -0.87 -22.64
N SER A 482 11.13 -1.58 -23.29
CA SER A 482 11.06 -1.86 -24.73
C SER A 482 10.04 -2.95 -25.07
N TYR A 483 9.33 -2.80 -26.19
CA TYR A 483 8.62 -3.93 -26.81
C TYR A 483 9.61 -4.84 -27.54
N ILE A 484 9.47 -6.15 -27.32
CA ILE A 484 10.25 -7.20 -27.96
C ILE A 484 9.40 -7.86 -29.07
N ASN A 485 9.96 -7.97 -30.26
CA ASN A 485 9.28 -8.60 -31.39
C ASN A 485 9.41 -10.14 -31.37
N THR A 486 8.75 -10.80 -32.33
CA THR A 486 8.78 -12.27 -32.48
C THR A 486 10.15 -12.84 -32.89
N ALA A 487 11.13 -11.99 -33.17
CA ALA A 487 12.52 -12.37 -33.39
C ALA A 487 13.40 -12.11 -32.14
N GLY A 488 12.80 -11.76 -31.00
CA GLY A 488 13.51 -11.49 -29.76
C GLY A 488 14.25 -10.15 -29.71
N ASN A 489 13.99 -9.24 -30.65
CA ASN A 489 14.70 -7.97 -30.73
C ASN A 489 13.84 -6.80 -30.23
N PRO A 490 14.43 -5.79 -29.57
CA PRO A 490 13.75 -4.53 -29.28
C PRO A 490 13.24 -3.86 -30.56
N THR A 491 12.00 -3.39 -30.53
CA THR A 491 11.34 -2.75 -31.68
C THR A 491 11.68 -1.26 -31.82
N GLY A 492 12.28 -0.66 -30.79
CA GLY A 492 12.41 0.80 -30.64
C GLY A 492 11.13 1.48 -30.15
N GLN A 493 10.03 0.73 -29.97
CA GLN A 493 8.84 1.20 -29.27
C GLN A 493 8.95 0.86 -27.78
N VAL A 494 8.37 1.73 -26.95
CA VAL A 494 8.23 1.49 -25.51
C VAL A 494 6.80 1.13 -25.17
N VAL A 495 6.63 0.36 -24.10
CA VAL A 495 5.33 0.04 -23.50
C VAL A 495 4.56 1.33 -23.25
N THR A 496 3.28 1.39 -23.66
CA THR A 496 2.49 2.63 -23.54
C THR A 496 1.63 2.68 -22.29
N GLU A 497 1.39 1.54 -21.63
CA GLU A 497 0.72 1.53 -20.32
C GLU A 497 1.56 2.31 -19.29
N ASN A 498 0.88 3.04 -18.40
CA ASN A 498 1.49 3.87 -17.36
C ASN A 498 2.62 4.77 -17.89
N ASN A 499 2.39 5.51 -18.97
CA ASN A 499 3.33 6.48 -19.55
C ASN A 499 4.71 5.93 -19.97
N GLY A 500 4.85 4.64 -20.24
CA GLY A 500 6.18 4.05 -20.50
C GLY A 500 6.59 2.94 -19.55
N TYR A 501 5.91 2.87 -18.38
CA TYR A 501 6.38 2.07 -17.25
C TYR A 501 5.75 0.68 -17.17
N GLY A 502 4.76 0.43 -18.04
CA GLY A 502 3.95 -0.78 -18.00
C GLY A 502 3.09 -0.87 -16.74
N ALA A 503 2.24 -1.87 -16.65
CA ALA A 503 1.37 -2.14 -15.51
C ALA A 503 2.16 -2.25 -14.21
N ASN A 504 1.44 -1.95 -13.13
CA ASN A 504 1.98 -2.05 -11.80
C ASN A 504 2.25 -3.51 -11.42
N PRO A 505 3.40 -3.82 -10.79
CA PRO A 505 3.65 -5.13 -10.21
C PRO A 505 2.70 -5.53 -9.08
N TYR A 506 1.96 -4.60 -8.47
CA TYR A 506 1.06 -4.88 -7.35
C TYR A 506 -0.40 -4.56 -7.61
#